data_AF-A0A935NRW7-F1
#
_entry.id   AF-A0A935NRW7-F1
#
_cell.length_a   1.000
_cell.length_b   1.000
_cell.length_c   1.000
_cell.angle_alpha   90.00
_cell.angle_beta   90.00
_cell.angle_gamma   90.00
#
_symmetry.space_group_name_H-M   'P 1'
#
loop_
_entity.id
_entity.type
_entity.pdbx_description
1 polymer ?
#
loop_
_entity_poly.entity_id
_entity_poly.type
_entity_poly.pdbx_seq_one_letter_code
_entity_poly.pdbx_strand_id
1 'polypeptide(L)'
;MRERHFARAALAAALLLGVPGTRAADDDAARAQLEQKLKLVARLVSDSPSAQRIATSGNAEAVAHLDEGRVHHALATDLLAKGDLAGARKAADHALHHLSMARRSAPDAPARREAARQRHDQLLASVERLVEALRARTRSDEATDLTSAIGLLSVARQHAQDGRYDEANQALAQAERHVLAGMTRTLNATTLDYTVRAASPVEEFQNELARHKGLAELVPLAVRDLRPRPDAMALIERYGETSTQLYGQSLQQFQGGDIAQALTHLRNATLYVQRALLAAGLVAPQPTGNPP
;
A
#
# COMPACT_ATOMS: atom_id res chain seq x y z
N MET A 1 11.47 -19.05 -85.00
CA MET A 1 10.00 -19.03 -84.77
C MET A 1 9.76 -17.96 -83.71
N ARG A 2 9.36 -16.70 -83.98
CA ARG A 2 8.16 -16.16 -84.70
C ARG A 2 6.89 -16.87 -84.19
N GLU A 3 5.82 -16.26 -83.66
CA GLU A 3 5.20 -14.92 -83.67
C GLU A 3 4.23 -14.83 -82.44
N ARG A 4 4.14 -13.73 -81.68
CA ARG A 4 3.09 -12.67 -81.71
C ARG A 4 1.65 -13.15 -82.02
N HIS A 5 0.69 -12.90 -81.10
CA HIS A 5 -0.36 -11.88 -81.28
C HIS A 5 -1.48 -11.87 -80.20
N PHE A 6 -1.68 -10.66 -79.65
CA PHE A 6 -2.92 -9.94 -79.30
C PHE A 6 -4.04 -10.51 -78.39
N ALA A 7 -4.19 -9.78 -77.28
CA ALA A 7 -5.39 -9.05 -76.84
C ALA A 7 -6.66 -9.82 -76.41
N ARG A 8 -7.05 -9.60 -75.14
CA ARG A 8 -8.36 -9.04 -74.80
C ARG A 8 -8.39 -8.46 -73.38
N ALA A 9 -8.94 -7.25 -73.31
CA ALA A 9 -9.17 -6.45 -72.12
C ALA A 9 -10.20 -7.10 -71.18
N ALA A 10 -10.02 -6.91 -69.88
CA ALA A 10 -11.13 -6.77 -68.95
C ALA A 10 -10.73 -5.79 -67.85
N LEU A 11 -11.23 -4.57 -68.03
CA LEU A 11 -11.29 -3.49 -67.06
C LEU A 11 -12.16 -3.97 -65.87
N ALA A 12 -11.62 -3.96 -64.66
CA ALA A 12 -12.43 -4.06 -63.44
C ALA A 12 -12.01 -2.92 -62.50
N ALA A 13 -12.62 -1.76 -62.75
CA ALA A 13 -12.70 -0.67 -61.80
C ALA A 13 -13.51 -1.16 -60.59
N ALA A 14 -12.84 -1.53 -59.50
CA ALA A 14 -13.49 -1.72 -58.22
C ALA A 14 -13.79 -0.35 -57.62
N LEU A 15 -15.06 0.06 -57.75
CA LEU A 15 -15.66 1.16 -57.02
C LEU A 15 -15.26 1.10 -55.54
N LEU A 16 -14.55 2.11 -55.08
CA LEU A 16 -14.50 2.52 -53.67
C LEU A 16 -15.91 3.00 -53.27
N LEU A 17 -16.77 2.06 -52.87
CA LEU A 17 -17.94 2.37 -52.07
C LEU A 17 -17.45 2.74 -50.67
N GLY A 18 -17.40 4.05 -50.40
CA GLY A 18 -17.23 4.57 -49.05
C GLY A 18 -18.35 4.03 -48.16
N VAL A 19 -17.98 3.26 -47.14
CA VAL A 19 -18.86 2.83 -46.05
C VAL A 19 -19.19 4.07 -45.20
N PRO A 20 -20.44 4.59 -45.21
CA PRO A 20 -20.80 5.75 -44.40
C PRO A 20 -21.12 5.37 -42.93
N GLY A 21 -20.90 4.11 -42.53
CA GLY A 21 -21.39 3.57 -41.27
C GLY A 21 -20.49 3.73 -40.04
N THR A 22 -19.20 4.07 -40.19
CA THR A 22 -18.29 4.17 -39.03
C THR A 22 -18.41 5.50 -38.29
N ARG A 23 -18.67 6.59 -39.01
CA ARG A 23 -18.72 7.95 -38.43
C ARG A 23 -19.97 8.18 -37.57
N ALA A 24 -21.11 7.64 -37.98
CA ALA A 24 -22.36 7.78 -37.23
C ALA A 24 -22.33 7.01 -35.89
N ALA A 25 -21.74 5.80 -35.88
CA ALA A 25 -21.60 5.00 -34.67
C ALA A 25 -20.63 5.64 -33.65
N ASP A 26 -19.54 6.24 -34.14
CA ASP A 26 -18.59 6.97 -33.29
C ASP A 26 -19.20 8.26 -32.72
N ASP A 27 -19.99 9.01 -33.51
CA ASP A 27 -20.68 10.22 -33.06
C ASP A 27 -21.77 9.89 -32.02
N ASP A 28 -22.51 8.79 -32.19
CA ASP A 28 -23.50 8.31 -31.20
C ASP A 28 -22.86 7.88 -29.88
N ALA A 29 -21.72 7.17 -29.94
CA ALA A 29 -20.95 6.80 -28.75
C ALA A 29 -20.37 8.05 -28.05
N ALA A 30 -19.84 9.01 -28.80
CA ALA A 30 -19.33 10.26 -28.27
C ALA A 30 -20.43 11.11 -27.61
N ARG A 31 -21.62 11.14 -28.22
CA ARG A 31 -22.80 11.80 -27.67
C ARG A 31 -23.23 11.16 -26.35
N ALA A 32 -23.32 9.83 -26.28
CA ALA A 32 -23.70 9.12 -25.06
C ALA A 32 -22.72 9.37 -23.90
N GLN A 33 -21.41 9.39 -24.18
CA GLN A 33 -20.39 9.72 -23.17
C GLN A 33 -20.53 11.16 -22.66
N LEU A 34 -20.79 12.10 -23.58
CA LEU A 34 -20.96 13.51 -23.23
C LEU A 34 -22.24 13.72 -22.40
N GLU A 35 -23.33 13.05 -22.71
CA GLU A 35 -24.56 13.07 -21.91
C GLU A 35 -24.33 12.56 -20.48
N GLN A 36 -23.57 11.48 -20.31
CA GLN A 36 -23.18 10.99 -18.98
C GLN A 36 -22.35 12.02 -18.22
N LYS A 37 -21.39 12.67 -18.89
CA LYS A 37 -20.57 13.74 -18.31
C LYS A 37 -21.44 14.92 -17.89
N LEU A 38 -22.39 15.36 -18.71
CA LEU A 38 -23.30 16.45 -18.35
C LEU A 38 -24.20 16.09 -17.17
N LYS A 39 -24.71 14.86 -17.10
CA LYS A 39 -25.45 14.37 -15.91
C LYS A 39 -24.59 14.44 -14.64
N LEU A 40 -23.31 14.10 -14.72
CA LEU A 40 -22.37 14.24 -13.59
C LEU A 40 -22.18 15.71 -13.21
N VAL A 41 -21.92 16.60 -14.17
CA VAL A 41 -21.74 18.04 -13.92
C VAL A 41 -23.00 18.63 -13.29
N ALA A 42 -24.19 18.31 -13.82
CA ALA A 42 -25.47 18.76 -13.27
C ALA A 42 -25.63 18.40 -11.79
N ARG A 43 -25.32 17.14 -11.41
CA ARG A 43 -25.35 16.68 -10.02
C ARG A 43 -24.38 17.46 -9.13
N LEU A 44 -23.18 17.73 -9.64
CA LEU A 44 -22.14 18.41 -8.87
C LEU A 44 -22.45 19.89 -8.62
N VAL A 45 -23.09 20.54 -9.60
CA VAL A 45 -23.32 21.99 -9.60
C VAL A 45 -24.65 22.41 -8.94
N SER A 46 -25.66 21.53 -8.96
CA SER A 46 -27.01 21.86 -8.48
C SER A 46 -27.23 21.47 -7.02
N ASP A 47 -26.97 20.21 -6.66
CA ASP A 47 -27.41 19.63 -5.37
C ASP A 47 -26.31 18.84 -4.64
N SER A 48 -25.04 19.16 -4.89
CA SER A 48 -23.96 18.51 -4.14
C SER A 48 -23.72 19.18 -2.77
N PRO A 49 -23.35 18.42 -1.73
CA PRO A 49 -22.88 19.00 -0.46
C PRO A 49 -21.74 20.00 -0.65
N SER A 50 -20.94 19.84 -1.72
CA SER A 50 -19.87 20.78 -2.07
C SER A 50 -20.41 22.10 -2.60
N ALA A 51 -21.46 22.09 -3.43
CA ALA A 51 -22.09 23.31 -3.96
C ALA A 51 -22.78 24.10 -2.82
N GLN A 52 -23.48 23.41 -1.92
CA GLN A 52 -24.06 24.03 -0.72
C GLN A 52 -22.99 24.67 0.15
N ARG A 53 -21.90 23.95 0.43
CA ARG A 53 -20.76 24.48 1.20
C ARG A 53 -20.14 25.71 0.54
N ILE A 54 -19.92 25.70 -0.77
CA ILE A 54 -19.40 26.85 -1.51
C ILE A 54 -20.34 28.05 -1.34
N ALA A 55 -21.65 27.84 -1.51
CA ALA A 55 -22.66 28.89 -1.36
C ALA A 55 -22.68 29.47 0.07
N THR A 56 -22.49 28.66 1.10
CA THR A 56 -22.47 29.10 2.51
C THR A 56 -21.08 29.50 3.02
N SER A 57 -20.03 29.40 2.19
CA SER A 57 -18.64 29.62 2.63
C SER A 57 -18.30 31.08 2.90
N GLY A 58 -19.12 32.02 2.40
CA GLY A 58 -18.82 33.46 2.42
C GLY A 58 -17.67 33.87 1.49
N ASN A 59 -17.09 32.94 0.72
CA ASN A 59 -16.03 33.24 -0.26
C ASN A 59 -16.66 33.63 -1.61
N ALA A 60 -16.62 34.93 -1.93
CA ALA A 60 -17.19 35.49 -3.16
C ALA A 60 -16.55 34.91 -4.43
N GLU A 61 -15.24 34.64 -4.43
CA GLU A 61 -14.54 34.04 -5.57
C GLU A 61 -14.98 32.58 -5.79
N ALA A 62 -15.14 31.82 -4.71
CA ALA A 62 -15.63 30.45 -4.79
C ALA A 62 -17.06 30.38 -5.35
N VAL A 63 -17.93 31.31 -4.91
CA VAL A 63 -19.30 31.43 -5.42
C VAL A 63 -19.30 31.81 -6.90
N ALA A 64 -18.50 32.80 -7.30
CA ALA A 64 -18.38 33.20 -8.70
C ALA A 64 -17.94 32.04 -9.60
N HIS A 65 -16.96 31.24 -9.18
CA HIS A 65 -16.56 30.04 -9.91
C HIS A 65 -17.66 28.97 -9.97
N LEU A 66 -18.48 28.81 -8.92
CA LEU A 66 -19.62 27.90 -8.98
C LEU A 66 -20.66 28.37 -10.00
N ASP A 67 -20.91 29.68 -10.07
CA ASP A 67 -21.84 30.28 -11.02
C ASP A 67 -21.33 30.20 -12.47
N GLU A 68 -20.05 30.46 -12.73
CA GLU A 68 -19.43 30.22 -14.04
C GLU A 68 -19.54 28.73 -14.45
N GLY A 69 -19.39 27.81 -13.49
CA GLY A 69 -19.64 26.39 -13.71
C GLY A 69 -21.07 26.09 -14.17
N ARG A 70 -22.07 26.78 -13.60
CA ARG A 70 -23.50 26.69 -14.01
C ARG A 70 -23.71 27.19 -15.42
N VAL A 71 -23.13 28.34 -15.75
CA VAL A 71 -23.22 28.96 -17.08
C VAL A 71 -22.64 28.02 -18.14
N HIS A 72 -21.44 27.49 -17.91
CA HIS A 72 -20.81 26.55 -18.85
C HIS A 72 -21.55 25.21 -18.96
N HIS A 73 -22.16 24.72 -17.89
CA HIS A 73 -23.03 23.55 -17.96
C HIS A 73 -24.26 23.81 -18.85
N ALA A 74 -24.95 24.94 -18.66
CA ALA A 74 -26.11 25.32 -19.47
C ALA A 74 -25.73 25.45 -20.96
N LEU A 75 -24.60 26.10 -21.26
CA LEU A 75 -24.06 26.21 -22.61
C LEU A 75 -23.76 24.82 -23.22
N ALA A 76 -23.17 23.92 -22.44
CA ALA A 76 -22.86 22.58 -22.92
C ALA A 76 -24.12 21.77 -23.25
N THR A 77 -25.20 21.93 -22.47
CA THR A 77 -26.50 21.31 -22.76
C THR A 77 -27.12 21.86 -24.05
N ASP A 78 -27.07 23.18 -24.26
CA ASP A 78 -27.60 23.82 -25.47
C ASP A 78 -26.82 23.39 -26.74
N LEU A 79 -25.47 23.38 -26.67
CA LEU A 79 -24.64 22.92 -27.79
C LEU A 79 -24.88 21.45 -28.13
N LEU A 80 -25.09 20.60 -27.11
CA LEU A 80 -25.44 19.19 -27.31
C LEU A 80 -26.80 19.04 -28.01
N ALA A 81 -27.80 19.85 -27.62
CA ALA A 81 -29.12 19.84 -28.27
C ALA A 81 -29.04 20.26 -29.74
N LYS A 82 -28.11 21.16 -30.07
CA LYS A 82 -27.81 21.61 -31.45
C LYS A 82 -26.95 20.63 -32.25
N GLY A 83 -26.46 19.55 -31.63
CA GLY A 83 -25.58 18.57 -32.26
C GLY A 83 -24.11 18.98 -32.36
N ASP A 84 -23.71 20.11 -31.76
CA ASP A 84 -22.30 20.52 -31.68
C ASP A 84 -21.60 19.78 -30.53
N LEU A 85 -21.19 18.54 -30.81
CA LEU A 85 -20.52 17.67 -29.83
C LEU A 85 -19.17 18.25 -29.36
N ALA A 86 -18.44 18.92 -30.25
CA ALA A 86 -17.12 19.50 -29.93
C ALA A 86 -17.25 20.69 -29.00
N GLY A 87 -18.17 21.62 -29.31
CA GLY A 87 -18.47 22.77 -28.47
C GLY A 87 -19.03 22.35 -27.10
N ALA A 88 -19.96 21.40 -27.09
CA ALA A 88 -20.55 20.89 -25.86
C ALA A 88 -19.51 20.20 -24.95
N ARG A 89 -18.59 19.40 -25.52
CA ARG A 89 -17.48 18.80 -24.76
C ARG A 89 -16.60 19.85 -24.11
N LYS A 90 -16.19 20.88 -24.87
CA LYS A 90 -15.35 21.98 -24.39
C LYS A 90 -16.04 22.74 -23.26
N ALA A 91 -17.30 23.10 -23.43
CA ALA A 91 -18.09 23.78 -22.40
C ALA A 91 -18.22 22.91 -21.13
N ALA A 92 -18.43 21.59 -21.27
CA ALA A 92 -18.45 20.67 -20.14
C ALA A 92 -17.09 20.57 -19.40
N ASP A 93 -15.96 20.67 -20.11
CA ASP A 93 -14.62 20.75 -19.49
C ASP A 93 -14.44 22.07 -18.71
N HIS A 94 -14.86 23.20 -19.27
CA HIS A 94 -14.84 24.48 -18.56
C HIS A 94 -15.70 24.46 -17.29
N ALA A 95 -16.89 23.84 -17.35
CA ALA A 95 -17.74 23.67 -16.17
C ALA A 95 -17.02 22.89 -15.04
N LEU A 96 -16.36 21.78 -15.37
CA LEU A 96 -15.57 21.00 -14.41
C LEU A 96 -14.36 21.76 -13.85
N HIS A 97 -13.70 22.55 -14.70
CA HIS A 97 -12.58 23.38 -14.30
C HIS A 97 -13.01 24.42 -13.25
N HIS A 98 -14.07 25.19 -13.53
CA HIS A 98 -14.60 26.20 -12.62
C HIS A 98 -15.11 25.58 -11.31
N LEU A 99 -15.80 24.45 -11.38
CA LEU A 99 -16.19 23.71 -10.18
C LEU A 99 -14.97 23.30 -9.32
N SER A 100 -13.87 22.88 -9.96
CA SER A 100 -12.64 22.51 -9.25
C SER A 100 -11.96 23.72 -8.60
N MET A 101 -12.01 24.88 -9.25
CA MET A 101 -11.55 26.15 -8.66
C MET A 101 -12.40 26.54 -7.45
N ALA A 102 -13.73 26.53 -7.59
CA ALA A 102 -14.66 26.83 -6.51
C ALA A 102 -14.42 25.96 -5.26
N ARG A 103 -14.21 24.65 -5.46
CA ARG A 103 -13.91 23.70 -4.37
C ARG A 103 -12.57 23.96 -3.67
N ARG A 104 -11.56 24.45 -4.40
CA ARG A 104 -10.26 24.80 -3.81
C ARG A 104 -10.35 26.07 -2.98
N SER A 105 -11.15 27.04 -3.43
CA SER A 105 -11.35 28.32 -2.73
C SER A 105 -12.27 28.22 -1.51
N ALA A 106 -13.13 27.20 -1.42
CA ALA A 106 -14.00 26.93 -0.26
C ALA A 106 -13.76 25.52 0.32
N PRO A 107 -12.62 25.30 1.00
CA PRO A 107 -12.26 24.00 1.52
C PRO A 107 -13.15 23.60 2.72
N ASP A 108 -13.39 22.30 2.86
CA ASP A 108 -14.20 21.74 3.94
C ASP A 108 -13.42 21.71 5.26
N ALA A 109 -13.42 22.83 5.97
CA ALA A 109 -12.75 22.94 7.27
C ALA A 109 -13.25 21.92 8.32
N PRO A 110 -14.55 21.66 8.50
CA PRO A 110 -15.01 20.67 9.48
C PRO A 110 -14.67 19.24 9.06
N ALA A 111 -14.87 18.84 7.80
CA ALA A 111 -14.51 17.49 7.36
C ALA A 111 -12.98 17.26 7.41
N ARG A 112 -12.17 18.27 7.10
CA ARG A 112 -10.71 18.18 7.25
C ARG A 112 -10.30 18.04 8.71
N ARG A 113 -10.91 18.79 9.63
CA ARG A 113 -10.63 18.67 11.06
C ARG A 113 -11.02 17.28 11.59
N GLU A 114 -12.18 16.77 11.21
CA GLU A 114 -12.63 15.44 11.61
C GLU A 114 -11.71 14.34 11.06
N ALA A 115 -11.30 14.44 9.78
CA ALA A 115 -10.32 13.52 9.20
C ALA A 115 -8.95 13.60 9.91
N ALA A 116 -8.48 14.80 10.25
CA ALA A 116 -7.24 14.99 11.00
C ALA A 116 -7.31 14.38 12.40
N ARG A 117 -8.46 14.51 13.08
CA ARG A 117 -8.75 13.88 14.37
C ARG A 117 -8.76 12.36 14.29
N GLN A 118 -9.49 11.78 13.34
CA GLN A 118 -9.53 10.32 13.16
C GLN A 118 -8.13 9.76 12.88
N ARG A 119 -7.33 10.45 12.06
CA ARG A 119 -5.94 10.08 11.81
C ARG A 119 -5.09 10.17 13.08
N HIS A 120 -5.29 11.20 13.89
CA HIS A 120 -4.61 11.36 15.17
C HIS A 120 -4.87 10.18 16.10
N ASP A 121 -6.14 9.80 16.27
CA ASP A 121 -6.52 8.68 17.15
C ASP A 121 -5.87 7.36 16.68
N GLN A 122 -5.83 7.10 15.37
CA GLN A 122 -5.19 5.93 14.78
C GLN A 122 -3.67 5.92 15.00
N LEU A 123 -3.00 7.05 14.73
CA LEU A 123 -1.55 7.18 14.89
C LEU A 123 -1.14 7.10 16.35
N LEU A 124 -1.90 7.73 17.26
CA LEU A 124 -1.62 7.73 18.68
C LEU A 124 -1.62 6.29 19.23
N ALA A 125 -2.69 5.53 18.95
CA ALA A 125 -2.79 4.14 19.37
C ALA A 125 -1.70 3.23 18.74
N SER A 126 -1.22 3.55 17.55
CA SER A 126 -0.09 2.84 16.92
C SER A 126 1.22 3.14 17.65
N VAL A 127 1.56 4.43 17.80
CA VAL A 127 2.82 4.87 18.41
C VAL A 127 2.91 4.46 19.87
N GLU A 128 1.82 4.51 20.64
CA GLU A 128 1.80 4.06 22.03
C GLU A 128 2.17 2.57 22.17
N ARG A 129 1.65 1.72 21.29
CA ARG A 129 2.01 0.29 21.26
C ARG A 129 3.48 0.07 20.89
N LEU A 130 4.00 0.84 19.94
CA LEU A 130 5.41 0.75 19.54
C LEU A 130 6.33 1.24 20.67
N VAL A 131 5.98 2.32 21.36
CA VAL A 131 6.73 2.83 22.52
C VAL A 131 6.76 1.80 23.64
N GLU A 132 5.64 1.14 23.93
CA GLU A 132 5.60 0.09 24.95
C GLU A 132 6.47 -1.11 24.55
N ALA A 133 6.41 -1.53 23.28
CA ALA A 133 7.26 -2.61 22.76
C ALA A 133 8.76 -2.26 22.83
N LEU A 134 9.14 -1.01 22.54
CA LEU A 134 10.51 -0.54 22.67
C LEU A 134 10.93 -0.49 24.14
N ARG A 135 10.09 0.06 25.03
CA ARG A 135 10.33 0.14 26.48
C ARG A 135 10.61 -1.24 27.09
N ALA A 136 9.87 -2.26 26.68
CA ALA A 136 10.08 -3.64 27.14
C ALA A 136 11.45 -4.23 26.73
N ARG A 137 12.10 -3.65 25.71
CA ARG A 137 13.37 -4.14 25.13
C ARG A 137 14.58 -3.27 25.47
N THR A 138 14.37 -1.99 25.76
CA THR A 138 15.44 -1.03 26.07
C THR A 138 16.01 -1.28 27.47
N ARG A 139 17.33 -1.49 27.55
CA ARG A 139 18.09 -1.43 28.81
C ARG A 139 18.54 0.02 29.08
N SER A 140 18.78 0.34 30.36
CA SER A 140 18.95 1.72 30.88
C SER A 140 19.87 2.65 30.06
N ASP A 141 20.91 2.12 29.42
CA ASP A 141 21.92 2.93 28.71
C ASP A 141 21.54 3.31 27.25
N GLU A 142 20.43 2.81 26.70
CA GLU A 142 20.01 3.07 25.30
C GLU A 142 18.70 3.89 25.18
N ALA A 143 18.31 4.59 26.24
CA ALA A 143 16.97 5.20 26.37
C ALA A 143 16.73 6.54 25.62
N THR A 144 17.68 7.03 24.81
CA THR A 144 17.57 8.35 24.17
C THR A 144 16.40 8.46 23.19
N ASP A 145 16.17 7.44 22.37
CA ASP A 145 15.04 7.41 21.42
C ASP A 145 13.71 7.26 22.12
N LEU A 146 13.67 6.42 23.16
CA LEU A 146 12.48 6.21 23.96
C LEU A 146 12.08 7.52 24.65
N THR A 147 13.05 8.25 25.20
CA THR A 147 12.83 9.56 25.83
C THR A 147 12.31 10.59 24.81
N SER A 148 12.93 10.67 23.63
CA SER A 148 12.48 11.55 22.55
C SER A 148 11.04 11.23 22.09
N ALA A 149 10.72 9.95 21.92
CA ALA A 149 9.39 9.49 21.53
C ALA A 149 8.32 9.82 22.59
N ILE A 150 8.63 9.64 23.88
CA ILE A 150 7.73 9.99 24.99
C ILE A 150 7.48 11.51 25.02
N GLY A 151 8.52 12.32 24.84
CA GLY A 151 8.38 13.77 24.76
C GLY A 151 7.46 14.21 23.63
N LEU A 152 7.64 13.65 22.43
CA LEU A 152 6.81 13.94 21.26
C LEU A 152 5.36 13.46 21.42
N LEU A 153 5.12 12.35 22.11
CA LEU A 153 3.77 11.90 22.47
C LEU A 153 3.07 12.92 23.37
N SER A 154 3.79 13.49 24.35
CA SER A 154 3.24 14.55 25.21
C SER A 154 2.88 15.80 24.41
N VAL A 155 3.76 16.22 23.49
CA VAL A 155 3.52 17.36 22.58
C VAL A 155 2.31 17.11 21.68
N ALA A 156 2.19 15.90 21.11
CA ALA A 156 1.06 15.53 20.26
C ALA A 156 -0.27 15.60 21.02
N ARG A 157 -0.32 15.09 22.26
CA ARG A 157 -1.51 15.16 23.11
C ARG A 157 -1.90 16.60 23.44
N GLN A 158 -0.93 17.45 23.74
CA GLN A 158 -1.18 18.88 23.97
C GLN A 158 -1.78 19.56 22.73
N HIS A 159 -1.20 19.34 21.55
CA HIS A 159 -1.74 19.87 20.31
C HIS A 159 -3.18 19.38 20.03
N ALA A 160 -3.46 18.09 20.29
CA ALA A 160 -4.80 17.54 20.12
C ALA A 160 -5.83 18.13 21.11
N GLN A 161 -5.43 18.40 22.36
CA GLN A 161 -6.28 19.10 23.35
C GLN A 161 -6.63 20.51 22.89
N ASP A 162 -5.71 21.18 22.20
CA ASP A 162 -5.94 22.50 21.60
C ASP A 162 -6.71 22.43 20.26
N GLY A 163 -7.15 21.25 19.81
CA GLY A 163 -7.83 21.03 18.53
C GLY A 163 -6.91 21.14 17.30
N ARG A 164 -5.59 21.22 17.50
CA ARG A 164 -4.54 21.35 16.48
C ARG A 164 -4.08 19.97 16.00
N TYR A 165 -4.98 19.25 15.34
CA TYR A 165 -4.75 17.85 14.96
C TYR A 165 -3.66 17.67 13.88
N ASP A 166 -3.43 18.66 13.01
CA ASP A 166 -2.38 18.57 11.99
C ASP A 166 -0.98 18.60 12.63
N GLU A 167 -0.76 19.51 13.59
CA GLU A 167 0.46 19.60 14.37
C GLU A 167 0.64 18.37 15.27
N ALA A 168 -0.45 17.88 15.87
CA ALA A 168 -0.43 16.64 16.64
C ALA A 168 0.01 15.44 15.78
N ASN A 169 -0.51 15.33 14.56
CA ASN A 169 -0.13 14.29 13.60
C ASN A 169 1.36 14.38 13.19
N GLN A 170 1.90 15.59 13.02
CA GLN A 170 3.33 15.77 12.73
C GLN A 170 4.22 15.33 13.89
N ALA A 171 3.85 15.65 15.13
CA ALA A 171 4.57 15.20 16.32
C ALA A 171 4.52 13.67 16.47
N LEU A 172 3.37 13.03 16.19
CA LEU A 172 3.25 11.57 16.19
C LEU A 172 4.12 10.91 15.12
N ALA A 173 4.19 11.47 13.91
CA ALA A 173 5.07 10.95 12.86
C ALA A 173 6.56 11.06 13.23
N GLN A 174 6.95 12.11 13.97
CA GLN A 174 8.31 12.22 14.51
C GLN A 174 8.56 11.17 15.60
N ALA A 175 7.60 10.98 16.51
CA ALA A 175 7.70 9.98 17.58
C ALA A 175 7.87 8.57 16.99
N GLU A 176 7.07 8.21 15.99
CA GLU A 176 7.18 6.94 15.27
C GLU A 176 8.58 6.71 14.70
N ARG A 177 9.19 7.73 14.07
CA ARG A 177 10.57 7.62 13.55
C ARG A 177 11.58 7.34 14.64
N HIS A 178 11.47 7.99 15.81
CA HIS A 178 12.36 7.71 16.94
C HIS A 178 12.17 6.30 17.47
N VAL A 179 10.92 5.84 17.60
CA VAL A 179 10.65 4.49 18.08
C VAL A 179 11.21 3.45 17.10
N LEU A 180 10.97 3.61 15.80
CA LEU A 180 11.50 2.69 14.79
C LEU A 180 13.04 2.72 14.75
N ALA A 181 13.67 3.88 14.90
CA ALA A 181 15.12 3.98 15.00
C ALA A 181 15.66 3.26 16.25
N GLY A 182 15.01 3.43 17.40
CA GLY A 182 15.33 2.72 18.64
C GLY A 182 15.13 1.20 18.51
N MET A 183 14.03 0.76 17.90
CA MET A 183 13.79 -0.65 17.63
C MET A 183 14.86 -1.22 16.70
N THR A 184 15.21 -0.54 15.61
CA THR A 184 16.30 -0.96 14.72
C THR A 184 17.64 -1.01 15.44
N ARG A 185 17.94 -0.06 16.35
CA ARG A 185 19.14 -0.12 17.19
C ARG A 185 19.14 -1.32 18.11
N THR A 186 18.07 -1.54 18.87
CA THR A 186 17.96 -2.73 19.75
C THR A 186 18.04 -4.03 18.96
N LEU A 187 17.46 -4.08 17.75
CA LEU A 187 17.60 -5.21 16.84
C LEU A 187 19.04 -5.35 16.35
N ASN A 188 19.70 -4.29 15.90
CA ASN A 188 21.09 -4.34 15.43
C ASN A 188 22.07 -4.69 16.56
N ALA A 189 21.85 -4.21 17.78
CA ALA A 189 22.58 -4.63 18.97
C ALA A 189 22.37 -6.12 19.27
N THR A 190 21.22 -6.68 18.89
CA THR A 190 20.94 -8.13 18.96
C THR A 190 21.43 -8.90 17.71
N THR A 191 21.65 -8.23 16.57
CA THR A 191 21.95 -8.83 15.25
C THR A 191 23.43 -8.71 14.86
N LEU A 192 24.28 -8.10 15.69
CA LEU A 192 25.72 -8.03 15.49
C LEU A 192 26.46 -8.72 16.64
N ASP A 193 26.27 -10.03 16.70
CA ASP A 193 27.40 -10.94 16.89
C ASP A 193 27.18 -12.21 16.04
N TYR A 194 27.47 -12.10 14.74
CA TYR A 194 27.62 -13.27 13.86
C TYR A 194 28.92 -14.05 14.15
N THR A 195 29.59 -13.75 15.27
CA THR A 195 30.74 -14.46 15.81
C THR A 195 30.56 -14.79 17.28
N VAL A 196 29.33 -15.09 17.75
CA VAL A 196 29.17 -15.82 19.02
C VAL A 196 29.82 -17.18 18.83
N ARG A 197 31.11 -17.28 19.17
CA ARG A 197 31.69 -18.53 19.62
C ARG A 197 30.95 -18.84 20.92
N ALA A 198 29.94 -19.69 20.84
CA ALA A 198 29.25 -20.17 22.02
C ALA A 198 30.32 -20.64 23.02
N ALA A 199 30.30 -20.07 24.23
CA ALA A 199 31.26 -20.42 25.26
C ALA A 199 30.98 -21.83 25.81
N SER A 200 29.79 -22.38 25.54
CA SER A 200 29.39 -23.74 25.90
C SER A 200 28.40 -24.36 24.90
N PRO A 201 28.31 -25.71 24.84
CA PRO A 201 27.29 -26.42 24.06
C PRO A 201 25.84 -26.09 24.46
N VAL A 202 25.61 -25.70 25.73
CA VAL A 202 24.29 -25.29 26.22
C VAL A 202 23.88 -23.95 25.61
N GLU A 203 24.80 -23.00 25.56
CA GLU A 203 24.57 -21.69 24.94
C GLU A 203 24.36 -21.82 23.43
N GLU A 204 25.13 -22.68 22.77
CA GLU A 204 24.95 -23.02 21.35
C GLU A 204 23.53 -23.54 21.07
N PHE A 205 23.01 -24.40 21.96
CA PHE A 205 21.67 -24.94 21.84
C PHE A 205 20.60 -23.86 22.02
N GLN A 206 20.76 -22.97 23.00
CA GLN A 206 19.83 -21.86 23.23
C GLN A 206 19.80 -20.88 22.04
N ASN A 207 20.97 -20.59 21.46
CA ASN A 207 21.09 -19.72 20.29
C ASN A 207 20.40 -20.33 19.07
N GLU A 208 20.64 -21.61 18.79
CA GLU A 208 19.96 -22.31 17.68
C GLU A 208 18.45 -22.44 17.94
N LEU A 209 18.02 -22.58 19.20
CA LEU A 209 16.60 -22.65 19.56
C LEU A 209 15.88 -21.33 19.28
N ALA A 210 16.51 -20.20 19.63
CA ALA A 210 15.98 -18.88 19.31
C ALA A 210 15.90 -18.67 17.80
N ARG A 211 16.93 -19.10 17.06
CA ARG A 211 16.98 -19.04 15.60
C ARG A 211 15.87 -19.86 14.94
N HIS A 212 15.66 -21.10 15.38
CA HIS A 212 14.58 -21.96 14.88
C HIS A 212 13.22 -21.32 15.08
N LYS A 213 12.92 -20.86 16.31
CA LYS A 213 11.63 -20.22 16.64
C LYS A 213 11.36 -19.00 15.79
N GLY A 214 12.34 -18.09 15.67
CA GLY A 214 12.20 -16.89 14.86
C GLY A 214 11.89 -17.20 13.40
N LEU A 215 12.54 -18.22 12.81
CA LEU A 215 12.25 -18.64 11.44
C LEU A 215 10.88 -19.33 11.32
N ALA A 216 10.49 -20.14 12.30
CA ALA A 216 9.23 -20.88 12.29
C ALA A 216 8.03 -19.94 12.33
N GLU A 217 8.12 -18.84 13.09
CA GLU A 217 7.08 -17.79 13.15
C GLU A 217 6.87 -17.08 11.79
N LEU A 218 7.90 -17.05 10.93
CA LEU A 218 7.79 -16.43 9.60
C LEU A 218 7.04 -17.31 8.59
N VAL A 219 6.99 -18.62 8.79
CA VAL A 219 6.33 -19.55 7.84
C VAL A 219 4.84 -19.22 7.63
N PRO A 220 3.99 -19.10 8.67
CA PRO A 220 2.57 -18.78 8.48
C PRO A 220 2.37 -17.37 7.89
N LEU A 221 3.26 -16.42 8.21
CA LEU A 221 3.23 -15.07 7.62
C LEU A 221 3.53 -15.12 6.12
N ALA A 222 4.56 -15.88 5.73
CA ALA A 222 4.94 -16.09 4.34
C ALA A 222 3.81 -16.74 3.53
N VAL A 223 3.16 -17.76 4.08
CA VAL A 223 2.01 -18.43 3.44
C VAL A 223 0.85 -17.45 3.21
N ARG A 224 0.51 -16.64 4.22
CA ARG A 224 -0.58 -15.67 4.14
C ARG A 224 -0.30 -14.59 3.09
N ASP A 225 0.92 -14.08 3.07
CA ASP A 225 1.27 -12.87 2.30
C ASP A 225 1.68 -13.21 0.86
N LEU A 226 2.38 -14.33 0.64
CA LEU A 226 2.90 -14.72 -0.69
C LEU A 226 1.98 -15.67 -1.46
N ARG A 227 0.99 -16.28 -0.78
CA ARG A 227 0.00 -17.20 -1.37
C ARG A 227 0.64 -18.24 -2.31
N PRO A 228 1.47 -19.16 -1.78
CA PRO A 228 2.18 -20.15 -2.58
C PRO A 228 1.21 -21.05 -3.37
N ARG A 229 1.69 -21.62 -4.48
CA ARG A 229 0.92 -22.57 -5.29
C ARG A 229 0.67 -23.88 -4.52
N PRO A 230 -0.34 -24.69 -4.89
CA PRO A 230 -0.69 -25.91 -4.16
C PRO A 230 0.44 -26.94 -4.02
N ASP A 231 1.31 -27.07 -5.02
CA ASP A 231 2.52 -27.89 -4.99
C ASP A 231 3.55 -27.37 -3.98
N ALA A 232 3.75 -26.06 -3.91
CA ALA A 232 4.60 -25.42 -2.90
C ALA A 232 4.02 -25.57 -1.49
N MET A 233 2.69 -25.47 -1.34
CA MET A 233 2.00 -25.67 -0.07
C MET A 233 2.25 -27.07 0.51
N ALA A 234 2.18 -28.11 -0.32
CA ALA A 234 2.48 -29.48 0.13
C ALA A 234 3.95 -29.65 0.61
N LEU A 235 4.90 -28.95 -0.03
CA LEU A 235 6.29 -28.93 0.41
C LEU A 235 6.46 -28.20 1.75
N ILE A 236 5.81 -27.04 1.90
CA ILE A 236 5.82 -26.26 3.15
C ILE A 236 5.31 -27.11 4.32
N GLU A 237 4.18 -27.80 4.13
CA GLU A 237 3.57 -28.66 5.15
C GLU A 237 4.52 -29.80 5.55
N ARG A 238 5.03 -30.56 4.56
CA ARG A 238 5.98 -31.66 4.81
C ARG A 238 7.24 -31.20 5.54
N TYR A 239 7.80 -30.06 5.15
CA TYR A 239 8.98 -29.51 5.82
C TYR A 239 8.66 -29.00 7.23
N GLY A 240 7.48 -28.40 7.43
CA GLY A 240 7.00 -27.97 8.75
C GLY A 240 6.81 -29.14 9.72
N GLU A 241 6.20 -30.24 9.26
CA GLU A 241 6.04 -31.48 10.04
C GLU A 241 7.40 -32.06 10.44
N THR A 242 8.31 -32.21 9.45
CA THR A 242 9.66 -32.76 9.69
C THR A 242 10.43 -31.89 10.70
N SER A 243 10.33 -30.56 10.55
CA SER A 243 10.96 -29.62 11.49
C SER A 243 10.40 -29.76 12.91
N THR A 244 9.08 -29.87 13.04
CA THR A 244 8.40 -30.02 14.34
C THR A 244 8.81 -31.32 15.03
N GLN A 245 8.91 -32.42 14.28
CA GLN A 245 9.38 -33.70 14.80
C GLN A 245 10.83 -33.62 15.32
N LEU A 246 11.74 -33.06 14.53
CA LEU A 246 13.15 -32.89 14.90
C LEU A 246 13.32 -31.94 16.09
N TYR A 247 12.52 -30.87 16.16
CA TYR A 247 12.47 -29.97 17.31
C TYR A 247 12.01 -30.68 18.59
N GLY A 248 10.99 -31.55 18.50
CA GLY A 248 10.57 -32.37 19.63
C GLY A 248 11.67 -33.32 20.11
N GLN A 249 12.35 -33.98 19.17
CA GLN A 249 13.48 -34.88 19.47
C GLN A 249 14.66 -34.14 20.12
N SER A 250 14.97 -32.93 19.64
CA SER A 250 16.06 -32.14 20.20
C SER A 250 15.80 -31.73 21.65
N LEU A 251 14.56 -31.33 21.98
CA LEU A 251 14.19 -31.01 23.36
C LEU A 251 14.29 -32.23 24.29
N GLN A 252 13.86 -33.41 23.82
CA GLN A 252 13.96 -34.64 24.60
C GLN A 252 15.43 -35.02 24.88
N GLN A 253 16.29 -34.95 23.87
CA GLN A 253 17.72 -35.25 24.01
C GLN A 253 18.45 -34.25 24.90
N PHE A 254 18.08 -32.96 24.81
CA PHE A 254 18.62 -31.93 25.68
C PHE A 254 18.26 -32.17 27.15
N GLN A 255 17.00 -32.54 27.43
CA GLN A 255 16.55 -32.94 28.77
C GLN A 255 17.24 -34.22 29.27
N GLY A 256 17.54 -35.16 28.36
CA GLY A 256 18.31 -36.37 28.64
C GLY A 256 19.81 -36.14 28.83
N GLY A 257 20.29 -34.90 28.67
CA GLY A 257 21.71 -34.54 28.82
C GLY A 257 22.58 -34.79 27.58
N ASP A 258 22.03 -35.32 26.48
CA ASP A 258 22.73 -35.50 25.21
C ASP A 258 22.66 -34.23 24.36
N ILE A 259 23.43 -33.21 24.78
CA ILE A 259 23.41 -31.88 24.17
C ILE A 259 23.93 -31.92 22.72
N ALA A 260 24.85 -32.82 22.40
CA ALA A 260 25.43 -32.92 21.05
C ALA A 260 24.42 -33.44 20.03
N GLN A 261 23.66 -34.49 20.38
CA GLN A 261 22.56 -34.96 19.51
C GLN A 261 21.43 -33.94 19.47
N ALA A 262 21.08 -33.33 20.60
CA ALA A 262 20.06 -32.29 20.65
C ALA A 262 20.35 -31.14 19.67
N LEU A 263 21.58 -30.65 19.67
CA LEU A 263 22.05 -29.63 18.73
C LEU A 263 21.94 -30.07 17.27
N THR A 264 22.28 -31.32 16.97
CA THR A 264 22.21 -31.87 15.61
C THR A 264 20.76 -31.92 15.11
N HIS A 265 19.84 -32.43 15.93
CA HIS A 265 18.42 -32.47 15.59
C HIS A 265 17.83 -31.05 15.44
N LEU A 266 18.21 -30.11 16.31
CA LEU A 266 17.72 -28.74 16.26
C LEU A 266 18.22 -27.99 15.00
N ARG A 267 19.49 -28.14 14.63
CA ARG A 267 20.03 -27.58 13.38
C ARG A 267 19.32 -28.14 12.15
N ASN A 268 19.07 -29.44 12.14
CA ASN A 268 18.30 -30.07 11.07
C ASN A 268 16.86 -29.54 11.04
N ALA A 269 16.22 -29.36 12.19
CA ALA A 269 14.90 -28.73 12.27
C ALA A 269 14.92 -27.33 11.65
N THR A 270 15.93 -26.50 11.95
CA THR A 270 16.11 -25.15 11.36
C THR A 270 16.26 -25.21 9.84
N LEU A 271 17.05 -26.14 9.31
CA LEU A 271 17.21 -26.31 7.86
C LEU A 271 15.88 -26.62 7.17
N TYR A 272 15.01 -27.44 7.79
CA TYR A 272 13.67 -27.71 7.24
C TYR A 272 12.76 -26.49 7.29
N VAL A 273 12.82 -25.65 8.34
CA VAL A 273 12.08 -24.36 8.35
C VAL A 273 12.57 -23.45 7.22
N GLN A 274 13.88 -23.34 7.01
CA GLN A 274 14.43 -22.53 5.92
C GLN A 274 13.97 -23.05 4.55
N ARG A 275 13.89 -24.37 4.35
CA ARG A 275 13.32 -24.96 3.13
C ARG A 275 11.83 -24.65 2.96
N ALA A 276 11.06 -24.65 4.05
CA ALA A 276 9.66 -24.23 4.02
C ALA A 276 9.52 -22.75 3.61
N LEU A 277 10.36 -21.87 4.17
CA LEU A 277 10.39 -20.45 3.78
C LEU A 277 10.80 -20.26 2.31
N LEU A 278 11.78 -21.02 1.83
CA LEU A 278 12.19 -21.02 0.42
C LEU A 278 11.06 -21.49 -0.50
N ALA A 279 10.35 -22.55 -0.14
CA ALA A 279 9.18 -23.02 -0.87
C ALA A 279 8.04 -21.98 -0.88
N ALA A 280 7.91 -21.18 0.18
CA ALA A 280 6.98 -20.05 0.24
C ALA A 280 7.42 -18.84 -0.60
N GLY A 281 8.67 -18.80 -1.08
CA GLY A 281 9.23 -17.72 -1.90
C GLY A 281 10.11 -16.73 -1.13
N LEU A 282 10.45 -17.01 0.13
CA LEU A 282 11.38 -16.20 0.92
C LEU A 282 12.80 -16.80 0.89
N VAL A 283 13.77 -16.02 0.43
CA VAL A 283 15.19 -16.39 0.53
C VAL A 283 15.68 -16.06 1.94
N ALA A 284 15.78 -17.07 2.81
CA ALA A 284 16.46 -16.93 4.09
C ALA A 284 17.99 -16.90 3.88
N PRO A 285 18.74 -16.07 4.63
CA PRO A 285 20.20 -16.07 4.55
C PRO A 285 20.77 -17.44 4.94
N GLN A 286 21.66 -17.96 4.09
CA GLN A 286 22.37 -19.21 4.35
C GLN A 286 23.34 -19.02 5.52
N PRO A 287 23.53 -20.02 6.40
CA PRO A 287 24.54 -19.95 7.44
C PRO A 287 25.93 -19.88 6.80
N THR A 288 26.56 -18.70 6.83
CA THR A 288 27.97 -18.52 6.48
C THR A 288 28.83 -18.96 7.66
N GLY A 289 29.03 -20.27 7.78
CA GLY A 289 29.99 -20.86 8.69
C GLY A 289 30.60 -22.08 8.02
N ASN A 290 31.88 -21.99 7.62
CA ASN A 290 32.60 -23.17 7.16
C ASN A 290 32.64 -24.21 8.29
N PRO A 291 32.40 -25.49 8.02
CA PRO A 291 32.75 -26.54 8.96
C PRO A 291 34.29 -26.56 9.12
N PRO A 292 34.82 -26.82 10.33
CA PRO A 292 36.23 -27.17 10.50
C PRO A 292 36.59 -28.46 9.74
#